data_AF-A0A353VL71-F1
#
_entry.id   AF-A0A353VL71-F1
#
_cell.length_a   1.000
_cell.length_b   1.000
_cell.length_c   1.000
_cell.angle_alpha   90.00
_cell.angle_beta   90.00
_cell.angle_gamma   90.00
#
_symmetry.space_group_name_H-M   'P 1'
#
loop_
_entity.id
_entity.type
_entity.pdbx_description
1 polymer ?
#
loop_
_entity_poly.entity_id
_entity_poly.type
_entity_poly.pdbx_seq_one_letter_code
_entity_poly.pdbx_strand_id
1 'polypeptide(L)'
;MKYLVIIFLLLTLSNCDREEIPVEPRPPGDAIIGQVDLRSDYLHQIWFNLSDNQIISTNSKTDWDLSFEITGTEELILLNTAKLMFAARTQEEDILNVMDTVGLDFDWDVSSGNTDSLAITDWKNHDKIWVIDRGIDELGRHLGFAKVTFNLNSDNSIDIQWAELNGLSWNTTIVVEREGIRRSCFSFETGQQIDIEPQSVEWDIVFTQYTFIFDQIEEITPYLVTGVLGNTDRVEAMQVFDKSFEEISRENIDQSRFSKVQDIIGYDWKYYDFDANSYLIEPNRNFVVRTADGVLYKLHFIDFYNDMGEKGNPQFEIARL
;
A
#
# COMPACT_ATOMS: atom_id res chain seq x y z
N MET A 1 -39.01 51.52 48.02
CA MET A 1 -38.69 50.10 47.77
C MET A 1 -38.84 49.82 46.29
N LYS A 2 -37.88 49.08 45.70
CA LYS A 2 -37.88 48.54 44.32
C LYS A 2 -37.38 49.45 43.19
N TYR A 3 -36.24 50.10 43.40
CA TYR A 3 -35.28 50.32 42.32
C TYR A 3 -33.92 49.86 42.86
N LEU A 4 -33.04 49.37 41.97
CA LEU A 4 -31.61 49.10 42.22
C LEU A 4 -31.20 47.68 42.67
N VAL A 5 -31.42 46.62 41.87
CA VAL A 5 -30.68 45.32 42.08
C VAL A 5 -30.25 44.59 40.79
N ILE A 6 -30.72 44.91 39.59
CA ILE A 6 -30.48 44.04 38.41
C ILE A 6 -29.57 44.69 37.35
N ILE A 7 -28.42 45.24 37.75
CA ILE A 7 -27.31 45.55 36.82
C ILE A 7 -25.99 45.37 37.59
N PHE A 8 -25.69 44.14 38.03
CA PHE A 8 -24.35 43.77 38.49
C PHE A 8 -24.15 42.25 38.43
N LEU A 9 -24.44 41.64 37.28
CA LEU A 9 -24.16 40.22 37.05
C LEU A 9 -23.66 40.02 35.61
N LEU A 10 -22.58 40.73 35.25
CA LEU A 10 -21.98 40.67 33.91
C LEU A 10 -20.44 40.64 33.91
N LEU A 11 -19.82 40.36 35.06
CA LEU A 11 -18.39 40.13 35.24
C LEU A 11 -18.35 39.09 36.36
N THR A 12 -18.04 37.81 36.16
CA THR A 12 -16.76 37.28 35.71
C THR A 12 -16.92 35.80 35.32
N LEU A 13 -16.87 35.49 34.03
CA LEU A 13 -16.48 34.16 33.56
C LEU A 13 -15.13 34.32 32.85
N SER A 14 -14.09 34.58 33.65
CA SER A 14 -12.72 34.36 33.19
C SER A 14 -12.53 32.85 33.17
N ASN A 15 -12.72 32.25 32.00
CA ASN A 15 -12.34 30.87 31.76
C ASN A 15 -10.83 30.79 31.96
N CYS A 16 -10.40 30.24 33.09
CA CYS A 16 -9.01 29.86 33.30
C CYS A 16 -8.84 28.51 32.60
N ASP A 17 -8.88 28.51 31.27
CA ASP A 17 -8.35 27.40 30.51
C ASP A 17 -6.88 27.32 30.94
N ARG A 18 -6.50 26.20 31.56
CA ARG A 18 -5.08 25.92 31.76
C ARG A 18 -4.48 25.92 30.37
N GLU A 19 -3.62 26.89 30.08
CA GLU A 19 -2.75 26.85 28.92
C GLU A 19 -2.12 25.45 28.91
N GLU A 20 -2.48 24.65 27.92
CA GLU A 20 -1.81 23.37 27.71
C GLU A 20 -0.35 23.70 27.49
N ILE A 21 0.49 23.29 28.43
CA ILE A 21 1.92 23.52 28.33
C ILE A 21 2.36 22.83 27.03
N PRO A 22 2.90 23.57 26.05
CA PRO A 22 3.39 22.97 24.83
C PRO A 22 4.39 21.89 25.22
N VAL A 23 4.06 20.63 24.91
CA VAL A 23 5.01 19.53 25.09
C VAL A 23 6.15 19.82 24.12
N GLU A 24 7.34 20.10 24.65
CA GLU A 24 8.49 20.34 23.77
C GLU A 24 8.69 19.13 22.86
N PRO A 25 8.87 19.35 21.54
CA PRO A 25 9.19 18.26 20.62
C PRO A 25 10.41 17.52 21.15
N ARG A 26 10.34 16.18 21.24
CA ARG A 26 11.54 15.39 21.55
C ARG A 26 12.64 15.78 20.53
N PRO A 27 13.92 15.82 20.94
CA PRO A 27 15.01 16.22 20.05
C PRO A 27 15.12 15.29 18.84
N PRO A 28 15.74 15.78 17.73
CA PRO A 28 16.10 14.92 16.60
C PRO A 28 16.93 13.72 17.05
N GLY A 29 16.74 12.58 16.39
CA GLY A 29 17.51 11.36 16.64
C GLY A 29 18.72 11.25 15.72
N ASP A 30 19.74 10.51 16.15
CA ASP A 30 20.84 10.10 15.27
C ASP A 30 20.31 9.20 14.13
N ALA A 31 20.99 9.22 12.99
CA ALA A 31 20.65 8.35 11.87
C ALA A 31 20.97 6.89 12.20
N ILE A 32 20.01 6.01 11.94
CA ILE A 32 20.11 4.56 12.12
C ILE A 32 20.09 3.91 10.73
N ILE A 33 20.95 2.92 10.52
CA ILE A 33 20.97 2.15 9.28
C ILE A 33 20.01 0.96 9.41
N GLY A 34 19.12 0.83 8.43
CA GLY A 34 18.27 -0.34 8.22
C GLY A 34 18.66 -1.06 6.92
N GLN A 35 18.40 -2.37 6.87
CA GLN A 35 18.49 -3.16 5.64
C GLN A 35 17.39 -4.22 5.66
N VAL A 36 16.82 -4.49 4.49
CA VAL A 36 15.84 -5.56 4.27
C VAL A 36 16.30 -6.47 3.14
N ASP A 37 15.88 -7.74 3.15
CA ASP A 37 16.23 -8.73 2.11
C ASP A 37 14.98 -9.21 1.37
N LEU A 38 14.69 -8.56 0.24
CA LEU A 38 13.59 -8.93 -0.65
C LEU A 38 13.86 -10.23 -1.43
N ARG A 39 15.07 -10.80 -1.28
CA ARG A 39 15.72 -11.74 -2.18
C ARG A 39 16.01 -11.16 -3.56
N SER A 40 16.94 -11.81 -4.27
CA SER A 40 17.34 -11.43 -5.62
C SER A 40 16.25 -11.65 -6.68
N ASP A 41 15.24 -12.45 -6.37
CA ASP A 41 14.02 -12.69 -7.15
C ASP A 41 12.82 -11.87 -6.68
N TYR A 42 13.00 -11.00 -5.67
CA TYR A 42 11.98 -10.12 -5.11
C TYR A 42 10.75 -10.85 -4.57
N LEU A 43 10.92 -12.09 -4.08
CA LEU A 43 9.83 -12.90 -3.57
C LEU A 43 9.17 -12.28 -2.33
N HIS A 44 9.95 -11.65 -1.45
CA HIS A 44 9.43 -11.21 -0.16
C HIS A 44 8.66 -9.89 -0.24
N GLN A 45 7.62 -9.79 0.58
CA GLN A 45 7.02 -8.52 1.01
C GLN A 45 7.37 -8.34 2.49
N ILE A 46 7.96 -7.19 2.83
CA ILE A 46 8.55 -6.96 4.17
C ILE A 46 7.87 -5.76 4.79
N TRP A 47 7.11 -6.00 5.86
CA TRP A 47 6.35 -5.00 6.60
C TRP A 47 7.23 -4.39 7.68
N PHE A 48 7.35 -3.06 7.69
CA PHE A 48 8.37 -2.36 8.48
C PHE A 48 7.78 -1.24 9.33
N ASN A 49 8.26 -1.13 10.57
CA ASN A 49 7.96 -0.06 11.50
C ASN A 49 9.12 0.93 11.57
N LEU A 50 8.85 2.20 11.28
CA LEU A 50 9.86 3.25 11.26
C LEU A 50 10.26 3.70 12.66
N SER A 51 9.33 3.64 13.62
CA SER A 51 9.57 4.11 14.98
C SER A 51 10.54 3.23 15.76
N ASP A 52 10.42 1.91 15.59
CA ASP A 52 11.29 0.94 16.23
C ASP A 52 12.43 0.46 15.31
N ASN A 53 12.44 0.90 14.04
CA ASN A 53 13.36 0.45 12.99
C ASN A 53 13.40 -1.09 12.89
N GLN A 54 12.22 -1.70 12.76
CA GLN A 54 12.03 -3.15 12.85
C GLN A 54 11.17 -3.72 11.73
N ILE A 55 11.53 -4.93 11.30
CA ILE A 55 10.68 -5.78 10.47
C ILE A 55 9.62 -6.41 11.37
N ILE A 56 8.36 -6.21 11.03
CA ILE A 56 7.20 -6.75 11.76
C ILE A 56 6.86 -8.16 11.27
N SER A 57 6.80 -8.32 9.95
CA SER A 57 6.53 -9.61 9.33
C SER A 57 7.11 -9.66 7.91
N THR A 58 7.15 -10.87 7.35
CA THR A 58 7.56 -11.13 5.98
C THR A 58 6.71 -12.25 5.42
N ASN A 59 6.22 -12.08 4.18
CA ASN A 59 5.48 -13.11 3.45
C ASN A 59 6.01 -13.22 2.02
N SER A 60 5.63 -14.27 1.30
CA SER A 60 5.90 -14.36 -0.13
C SER A 60 4.82 -13.59 -0.89
N LYS A 61 5.21 -12.87 -1.93
CA LYS A 61 4.26 -12.14 -2.78
C LYS A 61 3.25 -13.05 -3.47
N THR A 62 3.52 -14.34 -3.59
CA THR A 62 2.65 -15.35 -4.22
C THR A 62 1.67 -16.00 -3.23
N ASP A 63 1.73 -15.67 -1.94
CA ASP A 63 0.87 -16.30 -0.92
C ASP A 63 -0.61 -15.87 -1.04
N TRP A 64 -0.89 -14.78 -1.78
CA TRP A 64 -2.23 -14.23 -1.96
C TRP A 64 -2.45 -13.66 -3.38
N ASP A 65 -3.71 -13.45 -3.74
CA ASP A 65 -4.15 -12.98 -5.05
C ASP A 65 -5.04 -11.74 -4.95
N LEU A 66 -6.04 -11.78 -4.08
CA LEU A 66 -7.00 -10.70 -3.88
C LEU A 66 -6.97 -10.22 -2.44
N SER A 67 -7.16 -8.92 -2.25
CA SER A 67 -7.34 -8.33 -0.93
C SER A 67 -8.62 -7.49 -0.86
N PHE A 68 -9.25 -7.48 0.31
CA PHE A 68 -10.56 -6.92 0.54
C PHE A 68 -10.48 -5.90 1.67
N GLU A 69 -11.02 -4.71 1.41
CA GLU A 69 -11.13 -3.60 2.36
C GLU A 69 -12.60 -3.16 2.38
N ILE A 70 -13.36 -3.58 3.40
CA ILE A 70 -14.82 -3.38 3.49
C ILE A 70 -15.17 -2.49 4.70
N THR A 71 -14.18 -2.08 5.49
CA THR A 71 -14.37 -1.17 6.62
C THR A 71 -14.37 0.29 6.17
N GLY A 72 -15.30 1.08 6.71
CA GLY A 72 -15.33 2.53 6.56
C GLY A 72 -16.34 3.01 5.52
N THR A 73 -15.91 3.91 4.63
CA THR A 73 -16.75 4.46 3.54
C THR A 73 -16.51 3.80 2.19
N GLU A 74 -15.53 2.91 2.11
CA GLU A 74 -15.07 2.30 0.86
C GLU A 74 -15.14 0.77 0.97
N GLU A 75 -15.48 0.13 -0.15
CA GLU A 75 -15.65 -1.32 -0.24
C GLU A 75 -14.90 -1.80 -1.49
N LEU A 76 -13.62 -2.11 -1.29
CA LEU A 76 -12.63 -2.30 -2.34
C LEU A 76 -12.23 -3.76 -2.46
N ILE A 77 -12.00 -4.18 -3.71
CA ILE A 77 -11.35 -5.45 -4.05
C ILE A 77 -10.10 -5.07 -4.85
N LEU A 78 -8.94 -5.44 -4.32
CA LEU A 78 -7.64 -5.08 -4.90
C LEU A 78 -6.92 -6.33 -5.37
N LEU A 79 -6.30 -6.22 -6.55
CA LEU A 79 -5.40 -7.20 -7.12
C LEU A 79 -4.06 -7.17 -6.39
N ASN A 80 -3.39 -8.31 -6.33
CA ASN A 80 -2.00 -8.36 -5.91
C ASN A 80 -1.08 -7.81 -7.00
N THR A 81 -0.79 -6.50 -6.91
CA THR A 81 0.09 -5.79 -7.85
C THR A 81 1.53 -6.32 -7.84
N ALA A 82 1.98 -7.01 -6.80
CA ALA A 82 3.33 -7.62 -6.78
C ALA A 82 3.50 -8.76 -7.80
N LYS A 83 2.38 -9.26 -8.34
CA LYS A 83 2.34 -10.37 -9.31
C LYS A 83 2.04 -9.91 -10.73
N LEU A 84 1.89 -8.60 -11.00
CA LEU A 84 1.46 -8.08 -12.31
C LEU A 84 0.05 -8.57 -12.71
N MET A 85 -0.83 -8.76 -11.72
CA MET A 85 -2.21 -9.17 -11.95
C MET A 85 -3.01 -8.07 -12.68
N PHE A 86 -4.00 -8.51 -13.45
CA PHE A 86 -4.98 -7.65 -14.12
C PHE A 86 -6.32 -8.37 -14.23
N ALA A 87 -7.40 -7.59 -14.40
CA ALA A 87 -8.75 -8.13 -14.41
C ALA A 87 -9.61 -7.48 -15.49
N ALA A 88 -10.58 -8.24 -15.98
CA ALA A 88 -11.59 -7.79 -16.93
C ALA A 88 -12.98 -8.22 -16.46
N ARG A 89 -13.95 -7.33 -16.59
CA ARG A 89 -15.36 -7.64 -16.36
C ARG A 89 -15.98 -8.19 -17.64
N THR A 90 -16.62 -9.36 -17.55
CA THR A 90 -17.38 -9.92 -18.66
C THR A 90 -18.80 -9.35 -18.72
N GLN A 91 -19.54 -9.64 -19.78
CA GLN A 91 -20.99 -9.40 -19.87
C GLN A 91 -21.82 -10.64 -19.47
N GLU A 92 -21.15 -11.71 -19.07
CA GLU A 92 -21.74 -13.02 -18.78
C GLU A 92 -22.01 -13.20 -17.29
N GLU A 93 -23.04 -13.99 -17.00
CA GLU A 93 -23.44 -14.39 -15.64
C GLU A 93 -23.37 -15.93 -15.48
N ASP A 94 -23.40 -16.66 -16.59
CA ASP A 94 -23.25 -18.10 -16.61
C ASP A 94 -21.78 -18.48 -16.77
N ILE A 95 -21.28 -19.25 -15.81
CA ILE A 95 -19.92 -19.79 -15.79
C ILE A 95 -19.57 -20.53 -17.09
N LEU A 96 -20.56 -21.16 -17.73
CA LEU A 96 -20.37 -21.94 -18.96
C LEU A 96 -20.11 -21.07 -20.20
N ASN A 97 -20.39 -19.77 -20.13
CA ASN A 97 -20.14 -18.83 -21.23
C ASN A 97 -18.77 -18.15 -21.15
N VAL A 98 -18.04 -18.31 -20.04
CA VAL A 98 -16.70 -17.71 -19.83
C VAL A 98 -15.65 -18.81 -19.85
N MET A 99 -15.06 -19.06 -21.03
CA MET A 99 -14.10 -20.15 -21.26
C MET A 99 -12.77 -19.70 -21.87
N ASP A 100 -12.69 -18.46 -22.33
CA ASP A 100 -11.48 -17.86 -22.88
C ASP A 100 -11.41 -16.37 -22.50
N THR A 101 -10.37 -15.69 -22.96
CA THR A 101 -10.11 -14.27 -22.70
C THR A 101 -10.39 -13.38 -23.93
N VAL A 102 -10.99 -13.93 -24.98
CA VAL A 102 -11.12 -13.23 -26.27
C VAL A 102 -12.13 -12.09 -26.14
N GLY A 103 -11.69 -10.88 -26.50
CA GLY A 103 -12.54 -9.68 -26.48
C GLY A 103 -12.76 -9.10 -25.08
N LEU A 104 -12.04 -9.58 -24.07
CA LEU A 104 -12.02 -8.97 -22.74
C LEU A 104 -11.13 -7.72 -22.75
N ASP A 105 -11.59 -6.68 -22.06
CA ASP A 105 -10.88 -5.44 -21.84
C ASP A 105 -10.31 -5.46 -20.42
N PHE A 106 -8.99 -5.58 -20.32
CA PHE A 106 -8.28 -5.79 -19.06
C PHE A 106 -7.72 -4.50 -18.52
N ASP A 107 -7.77 -4.35 -17.20
CA ASP A 107 -7.24 -3.21 -16.47
C ASP A 107 -6.41 -3.64 -15.25
N TRP A 108 -5.64 -2.71 -14.69
CA TRP A 108 -4.72 -2.90 -13.58
C TRP A 108 -5.06 -1.97 -12.41
N ASP A 109 -4.66 -2.36 -11.20
CA ASP A 109 -4.68 -1.44 -10.08
C ASP A 109 -3.47 -0.49 -10.14
N VAL A 110 -3.72 0.82 -10.00
CA VAL A 110 -2.64 1.82 -9.89
C VAL A 110 -1.88 1.71 -8.56
N SER A 111 -0.57 1.92 -8.60
CA SER A 111 0.30 1.87 -7.40
C SER A 111 0.05 3.00 -6.40
N SER A 112 -0.60 4.08 -6.81
CA SER A 112 -0.91 5.23 -5.96
C SER A 112 -1.96 4.93 -4.88
N GLY A 113 -2.68 3.82 -5.01
CA GLY A 113 -3.81 3.47 -4.15
C GLY A 113 -5.07 4.30 -4.43
N ASN A 114 -5.11 5.04 -5.55
CA ASN A 114 -6.30 5.81 -5.93
C ASN A 114 -7.46 4.88 -6.31
N THR A 115 -8.58 5.00 -5.61
CA THR A 115 -9.75 4.12 -5.75
C THR A 115 -10.52 4.32 -7.07
N ASP A 116 -10.35 5.47 -7.72
CA ASP A 116 -10.91 5.76 -9.04
C ASP A 116 -10.16 5.07 -10.19
N SER A 117 -9.07 4.33 -9.91
CA SER A 117 -8.21 3.70 -10.93
C SER A 117 -7.83 2.27 -10.53
N LEU A 118 -8.83 1.51 -10.11
CA LEU A 118 -8.72 0.08 -9.80
C LEU A 118 -9.33 -0.75 -10.93
N ALA A 119 -8.81 -1.95 -11.13
CA ALA A 119 -9.32 -2.88 -12.15
C ALA A 119 -10.71 -3.41 -11.78
N ILE A 120 -10.92 -3.75 -10.50
CA ILE A 120 -12.18 -4.29 -10.00
C ILE A 120 -12.99 -3.17 -9.35
N THR A 121 -13.70 -2.42 -10.19
CA THR A 121 -14.61 -1.35 -9.77
C THR A 121 -16.07 -1.74 -9.99
N ASP A 122 -16.98 -1.10 -9.26
CA ASP A 122 -18.43 -1.29 -9.42
C ASP A 122 -18.90 -2.77 -9.30
N TRP A 123 -18.15 -3.57 -8.53
CA TRP A 123 -18.33 -5.01 -8.43
C TRP A 123 -19.65 -5.42 -7.75
N LYS A 124 -20.25 -4.52 -6.97
CA LYS A 124 -21.52 -4.77 -6.25
C LYS A 124 -22.77 -4.62 -7.08
N ASN A 125 -22.72 -3.83 -8.14
CA ASN A 125 -23.93 -3.43 -8.86
C ASN A 125 -24.29 -4.40 -9.99
N HIS A 126 -23.51 -5.47 -10.18
CA HIS A 126 -23.52 -6.31 -11.36
C HIS A 126 -23.29 -7.77 -10.96
N ASP A 127 -24.19 -8.68 -11.36
CA ASP A 127 -24.02 -10.13 -11.17
C ASP A 127 -23.02 -10.76 -12.17
N LYS A 128 -22.08 -9.95 -12.67
CA LYS A 128 -21.20 -10.30 -13.78
C LYS A 128 -19.95 -11.06 -13.32
N ILE A 129 -19.50 -11.97 -14.17
CA ILE A 129 -18.26 -12.70 -13.97
C ILE A 129 -17.08 -11.81 -14.30
N TRP A 130 -16.10 -11.79 -13.42
CA TRP A 130 -14.77 -11.24 -13.66
C TRP A 130 -13.82 -12.34 -14.10
N VAL A 131 -12.92 -12.02 -15.04
CA VAL A 131 -11.77 -12.86 -15.37
C VAL A 131 -10.52 -12.16 -14.87
N ILE A 132 -9.70 -12.88 -14.11
CA ILE A 132 -8.51 -12.37 -13.46
C ILE A 132 -7.31 -13.16 -13.95
N ASP A 133 -6.32 -12.46 -14.49
CA ASP A 133 -4.98 -12.99 -14.67
C ASP A 133 -4.31 -13.04 -13.29
N ARG A 134 -3.91 -14.25 -12.86
CA ARG A 134 -3.27 -14.46 -11.54
C ARG A 134 -1.82 -13.98 -11.50
N GLY A 135 -1.32 -13.40 -12.60
CA GLY A 135 -0.02 -12.80 -12.71
C GLY A 135 1.10 -13.82 -12.90
N ILE A 136 2.29 -13.45 -12.44
CA ILE A 136 3.50 -14.25 -12.53
C ILE A 136 4.13 -14.50 -11.16
N ASP A 137 4.85 -15.61 -11.04
CA ASP A 137 5.65 -15.92 -9.85
C ASP A 137 7.03 -15.22 -9.87
N GLU A 138 7.87 -15.52 -8.87
CA GLU A 138 9.22 -14.98 -8.73
C GLU A 138 10.19 -15.40 -9.86
N LEU A 139 9.85 -16.47 -10.58
CA LEU A 139 10.61 -16.97 -11.73
C LEU A 139 10.05 -16.47 -13.07
N GLY A 140 9.00 -15.64 -13.04
CA GLY A 140 8.32 -15.12 -14.23
C GLY A 140 7.40 -16.13 -14.92
N ARG A 141 7.03 -17.22 -14.25
CA ARG A 141 6.07 -18.19 -14.79
C ARG A 141 4.65 -17.67 -14.58
N HIS A 142 3.84 -17.74 -15.62
CA HIS A 142 2.43 -17.34 -15.60
C HIS A 142 1.61 -18.29 -14.72
N LEU A 143 0.74 -17.74 -13.86
CA LEU A 143 -0.04 -18.46 -12.84
C LEU A 143 -1.47 -18.81 -13.31
N GLY A 144 -1.77 -18.54 -14.58
CA GLY A 144 -3.05 -18.85 -15.20
C GLY A 144 -4.14 -17.81 -14.91
N PHE A 145 -5.33 -18.10 -15.41
CA PHE A 145 -6.52 -17.26 -15.24
C PHE A 145 -7.52 -17.92 -14.30
N ALA A 146 -8.18 -17.10 -13.49
CA ALA A 146 -9.35 -17.47 -12.72
C ALA A 146 -10.57 -16.68 -13.22
N LYS A 147 -11.76 -17.25 -13.04
CA LYS A 147 -13.03 -16.51 -13.14
C LYS A 147 -13.67 -16.43 -11.77
N VAL A 148 -14.32 -15.31 -11.47
CA VAL A 148 -14.81 -15.01 -10.12
C VAL A 148 -16.06 -14.12 -10.14
N THR A 149 -16.94 -14.32 -9.15
CA THR A 149 -17.99 -13.38 -8.77
C THR A 149 -17.89 -13.06 -7.28
N PHE A 150 -18.41 -11.89 -6.89
CA PHE A 150 -18.34 -11.37 -5.53
C PHE A 150 -19.74 -11.01 -5.05
N ASN A 151 -20.11 -11.44 -3.85
CA ASN A 151 -21.36 -11.03 -3.22
C ASN A 151 -21.10 -10.52 -1.81
N LEU A 152 -21.52 -9.29 -1.51
CA LEU A 152 -21.45 -8.73 -0.17
C LEU A 152 -22.64 -9.22 0.66
N ASN A 153 -22.35 -9.85 1.79
CA ASN A 153 -23.34 -10.32 2.74
C ASN A 153 -23.73 -9.21 3.72
N SER A 154 -24.87 -9.41 4.40
CA SER A 154 -25.39 -8.45 5.39
C SER A 154 -24.51 -8.27 6.64
N ASP A 155 -23.56 -9.18 6.86
CA ASP A 155 -22.59 -9.15 7.96
C ASP A 155 -21.21 -8.62 7.53
N ASN A 156 -21.13 -7.97 6.36
CA ASN A 156 -19.92 -7.46 5.71
C ASN A 156 -18.90 -8.55 5.30
N SER A 157 -19.27 -9.83 5.33
CA SER A 157 -18.45 -10.86 4.67
C SER A 157 -18.67 -10.83 3.15
N ILE A 158 -17.69 -11.31 2.39
CA ILE A 158 -17.79 -11.46 0.93
C ILE A 158 -17.77 -12.94 0.57
N ASP A 159 -18.82 -13.38 -0.12
CA ASP A 159 -18.84 -14.67 -0.80
C ASP A 159 -18.11 -14.52 -2.14
N ILE A 160 -16.99 -15.22 -2.26
CA ILE A 160 -16.22 -15.36 -3.50
C ILE A 160 -16.61 -16.69 -4.13
N GLN A 161 -17.26 -16.65 -5.29
CA GLN A 161 -17.40 -17.83 -6.13
C GLN A 161 -16.32 -17.80 -7.19
N TRP A 162 -15.49 -18.83 -7.29
CA TRP A 162 -14.34 -18.84 -8.18
C TRP A 162 -14.09 -20.20 -8.84
N ALA A 163 -13.44 -20.18 -9.99
CA ALA A 163 -12.98 -21.37 -10.70
C ALA A 163 -11.77 -21.05 -11.57
N GLU A 164 -11.03 -22.07 -11.99
CA GLU A 164 -10.13 -21.95 -13.15
C GLU A 164 -10.93 -21.49 -14.38
N LEU A 165 -10.29 -20.84 -15.35
CA LEU A 165 -10.97 -20.27 -16.52
C LEU A 165 -11.84 -21.30 -17.28
N ASN A 166 -11.35 -22.52 -17.45
CA ASN A 166 -12.07 -23.62 -18.11
C ASN A 166 -12.97 -24.43 -17.14
N GLY A 167 -13.06 -24.02 -15.87
CA GLY A 167 -13.87 -24.69 -14.86
C GLY A 167 -15.36 -24.62 -15.19
N LEU A 168 -16.09 -25.69 -14.89
CA LEU A 168 -17.52 -25.82 -15.20
C LEU A 168 -18.43 -25.63 -13.98
N SER A 169 -17.85 -25.45 -12.80
CA SER A 169 -18.56 -25.28 -11.54
C SER A 169 -17.78 -24.35 -10.61
N TRP A 170 -18.51 -23.60 -9.78
CA TRP A 170 -17.93 -22.72 -8.77
C TRP A 170 -17.39 -23.49 -7.57
N ASN A 171 -16.21 -23.09 -7.10
CA ASN A 171 -15.84 -23.18 -5.69
C ASN A 171 -16.39 -21.96 -4.96
N THR A 172 -16.61 -22.06 -3.65
CA THR A 172 -17.06 -20.93 -2.83
C THR A 172 -16.14 -20.76 -1.63
N THR A 173 -15.69 -19.53 -1.41
CA THR A 173 -14.92 -19.13 -0.23
C THR A 173 -15.56 -17.89 0.37
N ILE A 174 -15.77 -17.90 1.69
CA ILE A 174 -16.26 -16.73 2.43
C ILE A 174 -15.04 -16.02 3.00
N VAL A 175 -14.85 -14.75 2.64
CA VAL A 175 -13.85 -13.88 3.24
C VAL A 175 -14.53 -12.99 4.27
N VAL A 176 -13.99 -13.01 5.48
CA VAL A 176 -14.44 -12.15 6.58
C VAL A 176 -13.39 -11.09 6.87
N GLU A 177 -13.84 -9.89 7.20
CA GLU A 177 -12.95 -8.87 7.73
C GLU A 177 -12.34 -9.28 9.06
N ARG A 178 -11.20 -8.69 9.39
CA ARG A 178 -10.51 -8.96 10.65
C ARG A 178 -10.18 -7.65 11.32
N GLU A 179 -10.37 -7.66 12.63
CA GLU A 179 -10.13 -6.48 13.46
C GLU A 179 -8.64 -6.11 13.45
N GLY A 180 -8.36 -4.83 13.21
CA GLY A 180 -7.03 -4.24 13.36
C GLY A 180 -6.07 -4.39 12.17
N ILE A 181 -6.45 -5.10 11.11
CA ILE A 181 -5.73 -5.10 9.82
C ILE A 181 -6.50 -4.29 8.78
N ARG A 182 -5.83 -3.78 7.74
CA ARG A 182 -6.56 -3.04 6.69
C ARG A 182 -7.25 -3.95 5.70
N ARG A 183 -6.65 -5.11 5.43
CA ARG A 183 -7.08 -5.97 4.32
C ARG A 183 -7.07 -7.44 4.66
N SER A 184 -8.20 -8.09 4.44
CA SER A 184 -8.28 -9.55 4.41
C SER A 184 -7.85 -10.06 3.04
N CYS A 185 -7.02 -11.11 2.98
CA CYS A 185 -6.49 -11.63 1.72
C CYS A 185 -7.08 -12.99 1.36
N PHE A 186 -7.16 -13.30 0.07
CA PHE A 186 -7.59 -14.59 -0.48
C PHE A 186 -6.57 -15.11 -1.48
N SER A 187 -6.43 -16.44 -1.54
CA SER A 187 -5.56 -17.13 -2.51
C SER A 187 -6.36 -18.09 -3.38
N PHE A 188 -6.23 -17.95 -4.70
CA PHE A 188 -6.77 -18.91 -5.66
C PHE A 188 -6.05 -20.26 -5.59
N GLU A 189 -4.79 -20.28 -5.12
CA GLU A 189 -3.99 -21.50 -5.03
C GLU A 189 -4.53 -22.43 -3.94
N THR A 190 -4.83 -21.87 -2.76
CA THR A 190 -5.33 -22.64 -1.62
C THR A 190 -6.86 -22.66 -1.57
N GLY A 191 -7.53 -21.72 -2.24
CA GLY A 191 -8.97 -21.51 -2.13
C GLY A 191 -9.41 -20.93 -0.78
N GLN A 192 -8.51 -20.30 -0.03
CA GLN A 192 -8.73 -19.89 1.35
C GLN A 192 -8.44 -18.41 1.58
N GLN A 193 -9.05 -17.86 2.63
CA GLN A 193 -8.60 -16.60 3.23
C GLN A 193 -7.26 -16.82 3.92
N ILE A 194 -6.28 -15.93 3.68
CA ILE A 194 -4.90 -16.01 4.17
C ILE A 194 -4.53 -14.76 4.98
N ASP A 195 -3.62 -14.93 5.93
CA ASP A 195 -3.08 -13.89 6.80
C ASP A 195 -1.80 -13.34 6.15
N ILE A 196 -1.82 -12.07 5.76
CA ILE A 196 -0.71 -11.44 5.05
C ILE A 196 -0.29 -10.15 5.76
N GLU A 197 -1.19 -9.18 5.81
CA GLU A 197 -0.92 -7.90 6.47
C GLU A 197 -0.91 -8.09 8.01
N PRO A 198 0.12 -7.61 8.73
CA PRO A 198 0.12 -7.57 10.19
C PRO A 198 -0.87 -6.51 10.71
N GLN A 199 -0.99 -6.35 12.02
CA GLN A 199 -1.86 -5.32 12.59
C GLN A 199 -1.45 -3.93 12.05
N SER A 200 -2.39 -3.16 11.51
CA SER A 200 -2.12 -1.88 10.82
C SER A 200 -1.34 -0.91 11.71
N VAL A 201 -1.61 -0.93 13.02
CA VAL A 201 -0.90 -0.08 13.99
C VAL A 201 0.56 -0.46 14.22
N GLU A 202 1.00 -1.64 13.78
CA GLU A 202 2.35 -2.15 14.00
C GLU A 202 3.32 -1.76 12.87
N TRP A 203 2.85 -1.33 11.70
CA TRP A 203 3.70 -1.08 10.53
C TRP A 203 3.36 0.21 9.78
N ASP A 204 4.39 0.81 9.17
CA ASP A 204 4.33 2.12 8.52
C ASP A 204 4.52 2.02 7.00
N ILE A 205 5.45 1.18 6.56
CA ILE A 205 5.78 0.99 5.14
C ILE A 205 6.00 -0.49 4.83
N VAL A 206 5.83 -0.87 3.57
CA VAL A 206 6.12 -2.21 3.06
C VAL A 206 7.11 -2.13 1.90
N PHE A 207 8.20 -2.90 2.00
CA PHE A 207 9.13 -3.12 0.90
C PHE A 207 8.59 -4.28 0.06
N THR A 208 8.37 -4.03 -1.23
CA THR A 208 7.74 -5.02 -2.11
C THR A 208 8.05 -4.74 -3.58
N GLN A 209 7.88 -5.75 -4.42
CA GLN A 209 7.62 -5.53 -5.84
C GLN A 209 6.15 -5.12 -6.03
N TYR A 210 5.84 -4.32 -7.05
CA TYR A 210 4.48 -3.92 -7.42
C TYR A 210 4.39 -3.47 -8.88
N THR A 211 3.20 -3.51 -9.46
CA THR A 211 2.90 -2.96 -10.78
C THR A 211 2.90 -1.43 -10.72
N PHE A 212 3.76 -0.81 -11.53
CA PHE A 212 3.67 0.61 -11.87
C PHE A 212 3.19 0.74 -13.31
N ILE A 213 2.24 1.65 -13.55
CA ILE A 213 1.67 1.88 -14.88
C ILE A 213 2.39 3.07 -15.49
N PHE A 214 3.20 2.83 -16.52
CA PHE A 214 3.83 3.89 -17.30
C PHE A 214 2.83 4.40 -18.34
N ASP A 215 2.21 5.56 -18.06
CA ASP A 215 1.17 6.20 -18.87
C ASP A 215 1.68 7.41 -19.70
N GLN A 216 2.95 7.78 -19.50
CA GLN A 216 3.59 8.93 -20.18
C GLN A 216 4.26 8.54 -21.51
N ILE A 217 4.17 7.27 -21.90
CA ILE A 217 4.66 6.74 -23.17
C ILE A 217 3.45 6.62 -24.12
N GLU A 218 3.68 6.56 -25.45
CA GLU A 218 2.62 6.45 -26.48
C GLU A 218 1.61 5.31 -26.22
N GLU A 219 1.96 4.34 -25.37
CA GLU A 219 1.12 3.23 -24.93
C GLU A 219 1.22 3.02 -23.40
N ILE A 220 0.08 2.74 -22.76
CA ILE A 220 0.02 2.36 -21.33
C ILE A 220 0.81 1.05 -21.14
N THR A 221 1.85 1.10 -20.31
CA THR A 221 2.75 -0.04 -20.11
C THR A 221 2.82 -0.41 -18.61
N PRO A 222 2.14 -1.47 -18.16
CA PRO A 222 2.29 -1.99 -16.80
C PRO A 222 3.65 -2.68 -16.66
N TYR A 223 4.37 -2.41 -15.57
CA TYR A 223 5.69 -2.99 -15.34
C TYR A 223 5.95 -3.22 -13.86
N LEU A 224 6.64 -4.31 -13.53
CA LEU A 224 7.01 -4.62 -12.15
C LEU A 224 8.23 -3.80 -11.73
N VAL A 225 8.03 -2.94 -10.74
CA VAL A 225 9.09 -2.19 -10.06
C VAL A 225 9.25 -2.71 -8.64
N THR A 226 10.43 -2.53 -8.06
CA THR A 226 10.70 -2.88 -6.65
C THR A 226 10.87 -1.59 -5.86
N GLY A 227 10.12 -1.41 -4.78
CA GLY A 227 10.15 -0.15 -4.04
C GLY A 227 9.48 -0.24 -2.68
N VAL A 228 8.96 0.88 -2.23
CA VAL A 228 8.32 1.03 -0.92
C VAL A 228 6.94 1.68 -1.07
N LEU A 229 5.94 1.04 -0.46
CA LEU A 229 4.57 1.53 -0.39
C LEU A 229 4.23 1.89 1.06
N GLY A 230 3.48 2.98 1.26
CA GLY A 230 3.06 3.45 2.58
C GLY A 230 1.78 2.79 3.09
N ASN A 231 1.67 2.66 4.41
CA ASN A 231 0.40 2.41 5.08
C ASN A 231 -0.43 3.70 5.14
N THR A 232 -1.31 3.95 4.18
CA THR A 232 -2.06 5.21 4.04
C THR A 232 -3.03 5.54 5.19
N ASP A 233 -3.31 4.57 6.06
CA ASP A 233 -4.09 4.78 7.30
C ASP A 233 -3.23 5.32 8.44
N ARG A 234 -1.92 5.13 8.34
CA ARG A 234 -0.96 5.38 9.42
C ARG A 234 0.10 6.40 9.05
N VAL A 235 0.38 6.59 7.77
CA VAL A 235 1.44 7.49 7.33
C VAL A 235 1.01 8.38 6.18
N GLU A 236 1.59 9.56 6.17
CA GLU A 236 1.69 10.45 5.02
C GLU A 236 3.17 10.61 4.67
N ALA A 237 3.49 10.74 3.40
CA ALA A 237 4.87 10.94 2.97
C ALA A 237 5.00 12.17 2.06
N MET A 238 6.22 12.67 1.95
CA MET A 238 6.60 13.66 0.96
C MET A 238 8.01 13.39 0.42
N GLN A 239 8.25 13.82 -0.81
CA GLN A 239 9.54 13.78 -1.47
C GLN A 239 10.34 15.04 -1.17
N VAL A 240 11.62 14.92 -0.81
CA VAL A 240 12.54 16.03 -0.56
C VAL A 240 13.79 15.84 -1.41
N PHE A 241 13.72 16.32 -2.65
CA PHE A 241 14.78 16.09 -3.64
C PHE A 241 15.72 17.28 -3.82
N ASP A 242 15.49 18.35 -3.07
CA ASP A 242 16.18 19.63 -3.16
C ASP A 242 17.13 19.90 -1.98
N LYS A 243 17.38 18.89 -1.12
CA LYS A 243 18.20 18.99 0.10
C LYS A 243 18.99 17.70 0.30
N SER A 244 20.16 17.78 0.94
CA SER A 244 20.85 16.59 1.43
C SER A 244 20.12 15.99 2.64
N PHE A 245 20.38 14.72 2.95
CA PHE A 245 19.76 14.06 4.10
C PHE A 245 20.02 14.81 5.41
N GLU A 246 21.24 15.31 5.62
CA GLU A 246 21.66 16.05 6.82
C GLU A 246 20.95 17.40 6.97
N GLU A 247 20.70 18.07 5.84
CA GLU A 247 20.06 19.39 5.84
C GLU A 247 18.57 19.33 6.17
N ILE A 248 17.91 18.18 6.01
CA ILE A 248 16.48 18.04 6.32
C ILE A 248 16.24 18.18 7.82
N SER A 249 15.44 19.19 8.18
CA SER A 249 14.98 19.47 9.55
C SER A 249 13.48 19.75 9.56
N ARG A 250 12.87 19.73 10.75
CA ARG A 250 11.43 20.02 10.92
C ARG A 250 11.06 21.44 10.49
N GLU A 251 11.97 22.39 10.62
CA GLU A 251 11.77 23.82 10.36
C GLU A 251 11.87 24.17 8.87
N ASN A 252 12.54 23.35 8.07
CA ASN A 252 12.85 23.67 6.67
C ASN A 252 12.13 22.76 5.65
N ILE A 253 11.15 21.99 6.12
CA ILE A 253 10.26 21.19 5.31
C ILE A 253 8.91 21.88 5.13
N ASP A 254 8.35 21.80 3.93
CA ASP A 254 7.00 22.31 3.65
C ASP A 254 5.96 21.25 4.02
N GLN A 255 5.35 21.43 5.18
CA GLN A 255 4.34 20.51 5.70
C GLN A 255 3.08 20.40 4.83
N SER A 256 2.84 21.31 3.89
CA SER A 256 1.71 21.21 2.97
C SER A 256 1.91 20.16 1.86
N ARG A 257 3.14 19.62 1.70
CA ARG A 257 3.49 18.64 0.66
C ARG A 257 3.27 17.18 1.07
N PHE A 258 2.85 16.92 2.31
CA PHE A 258 2.51 15.56 2.75
C PHE A 258 1.27 15.05 2.00
N SER A 259 1.34 13.79 1.59
CA SER A 259 0.30 13.12 0.82
C SER A 259 0.05 11.72 1.36
N LYS A 260 -1.20 11.26 1.25
CA LYS A 260 -1.64 9.88 1.50
C LYS A 260 -1.56 8.99 0.26
N VAL A 261 -0.94 9.45 -0.82
CA VAL A 261 -0.67 8.61 -1.98
C VAL A 261 0.29 7.48 -1.58
N GLN A 262 -0.06 6.25 -1.93
CA GLN A 262 0.58 5.05 -1.40
C GLN A 262 2.04 4.90 -1.85
N ASP A 263 2.38 5.31 -3.07
CA ASP A 263 3.68 5.13 -3.70
C ASP A 263 4.56 6.39 -3.71
N ILE A 264 4.35 7.33 -2.78
CA ILE A 264 5.17 8.56 -2.67
C ILE A 264 6.66 8.26 -2.48
N ILE A 265 7.00 7.22 -1.69
CA ILE A 265 8.39 6.75 -1.57
C ILE A 265 8.78 5.97 -2.82
N GLY A 266 7.89 5.08 -3.27
CA GLY A 266 7.94 4.50 -4.60
C GLY A 266 9.20 3.67 -4.86
N TYR A 267 9.57 3.59 -6.13
CA TYR A 267 10.72 2.81 -6.61
C TYR A 267 11.89 3.67 -7.07
N ASP A 268 11.64 4.97 -7.31
CA ASP A 268 12.46 5.87 -8.13
C ASP A 268 13.64 6.49 -7.36
N TRP A 269 13.84 6.11 -6.10
CA TRP A 269 15.08 6.32 -5.32
C TRP A 269 16.29 5.55 -5.88
N LYS A 270 16.08 4.69 -6.88
CA LYS A 270 17.12 4.06 -7.70
C LYS A 270 16.69 4.00 -9.16
N TYR A 271 17.66 3.82 -10.04
CA TYR A 271 17.45 3.54 -11.46
C TYR A 271 18.37 2.41 -11.91
N TYR A 272 18.03 1.79 -13.04
CA TYR A 272 18.90 0.81 -13.68
C TYR A 272 19.83 1.52 -14.66
N ASP A 273 21.13 1.41 -14.45
CA ASP A 273 22.16 1.92 -15.35
C ASP A 273 22.56 0.81 -16.33
N PHE A 274 22.32 1.05 -17.61
CA PHE A 274 22.59 0.06 -18.67
C PHE A 274 24.08 -0.08 -18.99
N ASP A 275 24.90 0.95 -18.75
CA ASP A 275 26.33 0.91 -18.99
C ASP A 275 27.05 0.15 -17.86
N ALA A 276 26.63 0.37 -16.61
CA ALA A 276 27.10 -0.35 -15.43
C ALA A 276 26.45 -1.73 -15.27
N ASN A 277 25.33 -1.98 -15.95
CA ASN A 277 24.52 -3.21 -15.84
C ASN A 277 24.11 -3.49 -14.38
N SER A 278 23.77 -2.44 -13.63
CA SER A 278 23.46 -2.48 -12.20
C SER A 278 22.41 -1.43 -11.83
N TYR A 279 21.80 -1.57 -10.65
CA TYR A 279 21.00 -0.51 -10.07
C TYR A 279 21.91 0.49 -9.35
N LEU A 280 21.66 1.78 -9.56
CA LEU A 280 22.32 2.88 -8.88
C LEU A 280 21.31 3.65 -8.04
N ILE A 281 21.73 4.08 -6.87
CA ILE A 281 20.93 4.91 -5.96
C ILE A 281 20.96 6.36 -6.45
N GLU A 282 19.84 7.05 -6.31
CA GLU A 282 19.73 8.49 -6.51
C GLU A 282 20.00 9.23 -5.19
N PRO A 283 21.23 9.72 -4.94
CA PRO A 283 21.65 10.20 -3.63
C PRO A 283 20.93 11.48 -3.15
N ASN A 284 20.20 12.14 -4.05
CA ASN A 284 19.42 13.33 -3.72
C ASN A 284 17.95 12.99 -3.45
N ARG A 285 17.52 11.72 -3.57
CA ARG A 285 16.13 11.33 -3.37
C ARG A 285 15.86 10.96 -1.92
N ASN A 286 15.59 11.99 -1.12
CA ASN A 286 15.18 11.84 0.27
C ASN A 286 13.66 11.88 0.38
N PHE A 287 13.16 11.29 1.46
CA PHE A 287 11.74 11.28 1.80
C PHE A 287 11.56 11.70 3.25
N VAL A 288 10.39 12.26 3.56
CA VAL A 288 9.96 12.44 4.95
C VAL A 288 8.62 11.77 5.13
N VAL A 289 8.53 10.91 6.14
CA VAL A 289 7.34 10.17 6.52
C VAL A 289 6.81 10.74 7.83
N ARG A 290 5.52 11.02 7.88
CA ARG A 290 4.78 11.46 9.06
C ARG A 290 3.90 10.31 9.51
N THR A 291 4.12 9.81 10.71
CA THR A 291 3.26 8.78 11.31
C THR A 291 1.97 9.38 11.88
N ALA A 292 1.00 8.53 12.18
CA ALA A 292 -0.30 8.91 12.74
C ALA A 292 -0.18 9.67 14.08
N ASP A 293 0.90 9.44 14.83
CA ASP A 293 1.19 10.14 16.07
C ASP A 293 1.90 11.49 15.85
N GLY A 294 2.03 11.93 14.59
CA GLY A 294 2.69 13.18 14.20
C GLY A 294 4.21 13.15 14.29
N VAL A 295 4.81 11.96 14.43
CA VAL A 295 6.28 11.82 14.43
C VAL A 295 6.78 11.88 12.99
N LEU A 296 7.84 12.66 12.77
CA LEU A 296 8.46 12.84 11.47
C LEU A 296 9.77 12.05 11.43
N TYR A 297 9.92 11.26 10.38
CA TYR A 297 11.15 10.53 10.06
C TYR A 297 11.63 10.95 8.67
N LYS A 298 12.91 11.32 8.55
CA LYS A 298 13.57 11.40 7.24
C LYS A 298 14.15 10.04 6.88
N LEU A 299 14.03 9.67 5.62
CA LEU A 299 14.45 8.40 5.04
C LEU A 299 15.28 8.66 3.78
N HIS A 300 16.42 7.99 3.66
CA HIS A 300 17.26 8.04 2.46
C HIS A 300 17.84 6.65 2.18
N PHE A 301 17.76 6.22 0.93
CA PHE A 301 18.31 4.94 0.50
C PHE A 301 19.79 5.12 0.16
N ILE A 302 20.61 4.14 0.51
CA ILE A 302 22.06 4.20 0.31
C ILE A 302 22.62 2.99 -0.46
N ASP A 303 21.88 1.87 -0.50
CA ASP A 303 22.23 0.71 -1.32
C ASP A 303 20.98 -0.09 -1.74
N PHE A 304 21.14 -0.95 -2.75
CA PHE A 304 20.18 -1.97 -3.16
C PHE A 304 20.77 -3.39 -3.14
N TYR A 305 22.05 -3.51 -2.78
CA TYR A 305 22.80 -4.76 -2.72
C TYR A 305 23.23 -5.08 -1.29
N ASN A 306 23.44 -6.37 -0.99
CA ASN A 306 24.07 -6.79 0.25
C ASN A 306 25.60 -6.84 0.11
N ASP A 307 26.30 -7.19 1.19
CA ASP A 307 27.77 -7.31 1.22
C ASP A 307 28.34 -8.33 0.21
N MET A 308 27.50 -9.25 -0.31
CA MET A 308 27.86 -10.22 -1.33
C MET A 308 27.56 -9.74 -2.77
N GLY A 309 27.01 -8.54 -2.93
CA GLY A 309 26.63 -7.98 -4.23
C GLY A 309 25.31 -8.54 -4.78
N GLU A 310 24.46 -9.11 -3.92
CA GLU A 310 23.15 -9.61 -4.32
C GLU A 310 22.11 -8.48 -4.29
N LYS A 311 21.46 -8.24 -5.43
CA LYS A 311 20.38 -7.24 -5.56
C LYS A 311 19.16 -7.61 -4.71
N GLY A 312 18.28 -6.64 -4.49
CA GLY A 312 17.06 -6.86 -3.70
C GLY A 312 17.28 -6.67 -2.20
N ASN A 313 18.36 -6.00 -1.83
CA ASN A 313 18.70 -5.71 -0.45
C ASN A 313 18.75 -4.19 -0.18
N PRO A 314 17.61 -3.46 -0.23
CA PRO A 314 17.57 -2.04 0.11
C PRO A 314 18.22 -1.76 1.47
N GLN A 315 19.23 -0.91 1.47
CA GLN A 315 19.84 -0.34 2.66
C GLN A 315 19.48 1.14 2.72
N PHE A 316 19.15 1.64 3.90
CA PHE A 316 18.68 3.00 4.09
C PHE A 316 19.10 3.56 5.44
N GLU A 317 19.18 4.88 5.52
CA GLU A 317 19.32 5.62 6.75
C GLU A 317 17.99 6.28 7.13
N ILE A 318 17.66 6.21 8.42
CA ILE A 318 16.45 6.80 8.99
C ILE A 318 16.79 7.62 10.22
N ALA A 319 16.20 8.81 10.34
CA ALA A 319 16.36 9.66 11.52
C ALA A 319 15.06 10.38 11.86
N ARG A 320 14.77 10.51 13.15
CA ARG A 320 13.64 11.30 13.65
C ARG A 320 13.94 12.80 13.56
N LEU A 321 12.99 13.60 13.07
CA LEU A 321 13.05 15.06 12.96
C LEU A 321 12.45 15.80 14.17
#